data_AF-A0A920M9U2-F1
#
_entry.id   AF-A0A920M9U2-F1
#
_cell.length_a   1.000
_cell.length_b   1.000
_cell.length_c   1.000
_cell.angle_alpha   90.00
_cell.angle_beta   90.00
_cell.angle_gamma   90.00
#
_symmetry.space_group_name_H-M   'P 1'
#
loop_
_entity.id
_entity.type
_entity.pdbx_description
1 polymer ?
#
loop_
_entity_poly.entity_id
_entity_poly.type
_entity_poly.pdbx_seq_one_letter_code
_entity_poly.pdbx_strand_id
1 'polypeptide(L)'
;MMMTAAGTLKPARVFVIGVGVAGLQAIATAKRLGARVEGFDTRDVVEEQVQSLGAKFVKIDLGETGETSQGYAKELTDEQLAQKKRTTIKSL
;
A
#
# COMPACT_ATOMS: atom_id res chain seq x y z
N MET A 1 11.89 -14.94 -4.84
CA MET A 1 13.36 -15.05 -4.69
C MET A 1 13.81 -16.00 -5.78
N MET A 2 14.82 -15.62 -6.56
CA MET A 2 15.32 -16.44 -7.66
C MET A 2 16.77 -16.82 -7.36
N MET A 3 17.07 -18.10 -7.37
CA MET A 3 18.43 -18.61 -7.25
C MET A 3 18.94 -18.98 -8.64
N THR A 4 20.16 -18.55 -8.94
CA THR A 4 20.85 -18.83 -10.21
C THR A 4 22.25 -19.35 -9.89
N ALA A 5 22.98 -19.84 -10.89
CA ALA A 5 24.38 -20.23 -10.73
C ALA A 5 25.28 -19.08 -10.24
N ALA A 6 24.90 -17.83 -10.52
CA ALA A 6 25.62 -16.63 -10.08
C ALA A 6 25.24 -16.16 -8.66
N GLY A 7 24.28 -16.83 -8.01
CA GLY A 7 23.81 -16.50 -6.66
C GLY A 7 22.31 -16.18 -6.57
N THR A 8 21.92 -15.61 -5.43
CA THR A 8 20.52 -15.40 -5.04
C THR A 8 20.09 -13.94 -5.24
N LEU A 9 19.05 -13.75 -6.06
CA LEU A 9 18.42 -12.46 -6.29
C LEU A 9 17.23 -12.26 -5.35
N LYS A 10 17.29 -11.19 -4.56
CA LYS A 10 16.18 -10.76 -3.70
C LYS A 10 15.05 -10.19 -4.57
N PRO A 11 13.77 -10.47 -4.24
CA PRO A 11 12.65 -9.88 -4.95
C PRO A 11 12.62 -8.36 -4.76
N ALA A 12 12.12 -7.64 -5.76
CA ALA A 12 11.87 -6.21 -5.63
C ALA A 12 10.86 -5.91 -4.51
N ARG A 13 11.03 -4.77 -3.84
CA ARG A 13 10.04 -4.21 -2.89
C ARG A 13 9.23 -3.15 -3.64
N VAL A 14 7.91 -3.24 -3.57
CA VAL A 14 6.98 -2.29 -4.20
C VAL A 14 6.05 -1.76 -3.12
N PHE A 15 5.98 -0.44 -3.00
CA PHE A 15 5.06 0.23 -2.09
C PHE A 15 4.01 1.01 -2.89
N VAL A 16 2.74 0.69 -2.70
CA VAL A 16 1.61 1.30 -3.44
C VAL A 16 0.85 2.25 -2.53
N ILE A 17 0.76 3.52 -2.93
CA ILE A 17 0.04 4.57 -2.20
C ILE A 17 -1.30 4.82 -2.91
N GLY A 18 -2.39 4.58 -2.18
CA GLY A 18 -3.76 4.63 -2.71
C GLY A 18 -4.15 3.29 -3.34
N VAL A 19 -5.16 2.64 -2.77
CA VAL A 19 -5.62 1.30 -3.17
C VAL A 19 -7.07 1.35 -3.64
N GLY A 20 -7.31 2.22 -4.63
CA GLY A 20 -8.49 2.12 -5.50
C GLY A 20 -8.29 1.07 -6.61
N VAL A 21 -9.05 1.17 -7.69
CA VAL A 21 -8.98 0.24 -8.84
C VAL A 21 -7.56 0.11 -9.40
N ALA A 22 -6.89 1.26 -9.66
CA ALA A 22 -5.53 1.26 -10.19
C ALA A 22 -4.52 0.67 -9.20
N GLY A 23 -4.67 0.98 -7.90
CA GLY A 23 -3.79 0.48 -6.86
C GLY A 23 -3.91 -1.04 -6.67
N LEU A 24 -5.13 -1.58 -6.63
CA LEU A 24 -5.36 -3.03 -6.56
C LEU A 24 -4.76 -3.74 -7.78
N GLN A 25 -4.92 -3.17 -8.97
CA GLN A 25 -4.35 -3.75 -10.18
C GLN A 25 -2.81 -3.71 -10.18
N ALA A 26 -2.21 -2.63 -9.69
CA ALA A 26 -0.77 -2.53 -9.50
C ALA A 26 -0.26 -3.58 -8.52
N ILE A 27 -0.97 -3.77 -7.39
CA ILE A 27 -0.65 -4.80 -6.39
C ILE A 27 -0.71 -6.19 -7.01
N ALA A 28 -1.82 -6.54 -7.66
CA ALA A 28 -2.00 -7.85 -8.28
C ALA A 28 -0.91 -8.16 -9.32
N THR A 29 -0.57 -7.17 -10.14
CA THR A 29 0.46 -7.29 -11.18
C THR A 29 1.85 -7.46 -10.55
N ALA A 30 2.23 -6.61 -9.59
CA ALA A 30 3.53 -6.69 -8.93
C ALA A 30 3.70 -8.02 -8.15
N LYS A 31 2.63 -8.51 -7.52
CA LYS A 31 2.62 -9.82 -6.85
C LYS A 31 2.83 -10.96 -7.84
N ARG A 32 2.17 -10.95 -9.00
CA ARG A 32 2.38 -11.95 -10.08
C ARG A 32 3.81 -11.94 -10.62
N LEU A 33 4.46 -10.77 -10.65
CA LEU A 33 5.87 -10.64 -11.01
C LEU A 33 6.85 -11.07 -9.90
N GLY A 34 6.35 -11.51 -8.74
CA GLY A 34 7.16 -12.04 -7.64
C GLY A 34 7.72 -10.99 -6.68
N ALA A 35 7.21 -9.76 -6.72
CA ALA A 35 7.62 -8.69 -5.80
C ALA A 35 7.07 -8.91 -4.37
N ARG A 36 7.76 -8.34 -3.39
CA ARG A 36 7.21 -8.08 -2.06
C ARG A 36 6.45 -6.76 -2.13
N VAL A 37 5.14 -6.82 -1.97
CA VAL A 37 4.26 -5.67 -2.15
C VAL A 37 3.65 -5.26 -0.82
N GLU A 38 3.75 -3.97 -0.53
CA GLU A 38 3.16 -3.30 0.63
C GLU A 38 2.22 -2.21 0.08
N GLY A 39 1.04 -2.03 0.69
CA GLY A 39 0.02 -1.10 0.23
C GLY A 39 -0.50 -0.23 1.37
N PHE A 40 -0.76 1.05 1.07
CA PHE A 40 -1.33 2.02 2.01
C PHE A 40 -2.53 2.74 1.37
N ASP A 41 -3.61 2.88 2.12
CA ASP A 41 -4.74 3.75 1.79
C ASP A 41 -5.21 4.42 3.09
N THR A 42 -5.91 5.56 2.97
CA THR A 42 -6.46 6.27 4.13
C THR A 42 -7.74 5.64 4.65
N ARG A 43 -8.38 4.76 3.86
CA ARG A 43 -9.60 4.03 4.21
C ARG A 43 -9.24 2.65 4.74
N ASP A 44 -9.88 2.22 5.82
CA ASP A 44 -9.64 0.89 6.39
C ASP A 44 -10.32 -0.24 5.58
N VAL A 45 -11.41 0.06 4.87
CA VAL A 45 -12.21 -0.94 4.12
C VAL A 45 -11.41 -1.67 3.03
N VAL A 46 -10.32 -1.08 2.53
CA VAL A 46 -9.49 -1.69 1.49
C VAL A 46 -8.43 -2.65 2.05
N GLU A 47 -8.28 -2.75 3.38
CA GLU A 47 -7.31 -3.64 4.00
C GLU A 47 -7.51 -5.11 3.57
N GLU A 48 -8.75 -5.60 3.65
CA GLU A 48 -9.10 -6.97 3.28
C GLU A 48 -8.81 -7.21 1.78
N GLN A 49 -9.08 -6.22 0.93
CA GLN A 49 -8.81 -6.30 -0.51
C GLN A 49 -7.29 -6.42 -0.78
N VAL A 50 -6.46 -5.61 -0.12
CA VAL A 50 -5.00 -5.69 -0.21
C VAL A 50 -4.48 -7.06 0.23
N GLN A 51 -4.99 -7.56 1.37
CA GLN A 51 -4.57 -8.83 1.93
C GLN A 51 -5.00 -10.01 1.05
N SER A 52 -6.20 -9.96 0.45
CA SER A 52 -6.69 -10.99 -0.49
C SER A 52 -5.80 -11.14 -1.73
N LEU A 53 -5.12 -10.07 -2.16
CA LEU A 53 -4.13 -10.09 -3.24
C LEU A 53 -2.72 -10.54 -2.77
N GLY A 54 -2.57 -10.86 -1.48
CA GLY A 54 -1.33 -11.33 -0.87
C GLY A 54 -0.29 -10.23 -0.62
N ALA A 55 -0.70 -8.97 -0.59
CA ALA A 55 0.14 -7.85 -0.19
C ALA A 55 -0.05 -7.50 1.29
N LYS A 56 0.93 -6.82 1.88
CA LYS A 56 0.84 -6.35 3.27
C LYS A 56 0.19 -4.98 3.30
N PHE A 57 -0.89 -4.82 4.07
CA PHE A 57 -1.45 -3.50 4.35
C PHE A 57 -0.61 -2.78 5.41
N VAL A 58 -0.22 -1.54 5.13
CA VAL A 58 0.49 -0.68 6.07
C VAL A 58 -0.53 0.24 6.70
N LYS A 59 -0.70 0.15 8.02
CA LYS A 59 -1.52 1.10 8.78
C LYS A 59 -0.64 2.27 9.21
N ILE A 60 -1.06 3.48 8.82
CA ILE A 60 -0.48 4.72 9.33
C ILE A 60 -1.57 5.37 10.16
N ASP A 61 -1.31 5.54 11.45
CA ASP A 61 -2.20 6.31 12.32
C ASP A 61 -2.15 7.78 11.93
N LEU A 62 -3.26 8.26 11.35
CA LEU A 62 -3.48 9.63 10.94
C LEU A 62 -4.59 10.29 11.79
N GLY A 63 -5.04 9.67 12.88
CA GLY A 63 -6.23 10.14 13.61
C GLY A 63 -7.53 9.81 12.86
N GLU A 64 -8.56 10.66 13.00
CA GLU A 64 -9.85 10.45 12.30
C GLU A 64 -9.68 10.54 10.77
N THR A 65 -9.77 9.40 10.10
CA THR A 65 -9.91 9.28 8.65
C THR A 65 -11.22 8.58 8.32
N GLY A 66 -11.56 8.46 7.03
CA GLY A 66 -12.73 7.68 6.64
C GLY A 66 -13.13 7.91 5.19
N GLU A 67 -14.33 7.43 4.87
CA GLU A 67 -14.93 7.53 3.56
C GLU A 67 -16.22 8.36 3.58
N THR A 68 -16.55 8.93 2.42
CA THR A 68 -17.84 9.53 2.13
C THR A 68 -18.91 8.43 2.01
N SER A 69 -20.19 8.80 2.00
CA SER A 69 -21.29 7.85 1.75
C SER A 69 -21.21 7.14 0.39
N GLN A 70 -20.39 7.65 -0.53
CA GLN A 70 -20.12 7.07 -1.84
C GLN A 70 -18.82 6.23 -1.89
N GLY A 71 -18.10 6.07 -0.78
CA GLY A 71 -16.90 5.23 -0.69
C GLY A 71 -15.58 5.91 -1.07
N TYR A 72 -15.60 7.22 -1.39
CA TYR A 72 -14.39 8.01 -1.62
C TYR A 72 -13.73 8.43 -0.30
N ALA A 73 -12.40 8.49 -0.28
CA ALA A 73 -11.67 8.98 0.88
C ALA A 73 -12.05 10.43 1.21
N LYS A 74 -12.18 10.73 2.51
CA LYS A 74 -12.31 12.11 3.00
C LYS A 74 -10.99 12.85 2.84
N GLU A 75 -11.09 14.16 2.63
CA GLU A 75 -9.93 15.04 2.58
C GLU A 75 -9.22 15.08 3.95
N LEU A 76 -7.89 15.03 3.92
CA LEU A 76 -7.07 15.09 5.13
C LEU A 76 -6.78 16.55 5.49
N THR A 77 -6.63 16.83 6.78
CA THR A 77 -6.11 18.12 7.25
C THR A 77 -4.63 18.28 6.88
N ASP A 78 -4.12 19.52 6.90
CA ASP A 78 -2.71 19.80 6.61
C ASP A 78 -1.75 19.08 7.55
N GLU A 79 -2.12 18.94 8.83
CA GLU A 79 -1.35 18.20 9.83
C GLU A 79 -1.30 16.71 9.52
N GLN A 80 -2.43 16.11 9.15
CA GLN A 80 -2.51 14.71 8.71
C GLN A 80 -1.70 14.48 7.43
N LEU A 81 -1.71 15.43 6.49
CA LEU A 81 -0.92 15.35 5.26
C LEU A 81 0.58 15.41 5.54
N ALA A 82 1.03 16.30 6.42
CA ALA A 82 2.42 16.39 6.85
C ALA A 82 2.87 15.11 7.56
N GLN A 83 2.02 14.58 8.45
CA GLN A 83 2.27 13.32 9.14
C GLN A 83 2.37 12.14 8.17
N LYS A 84 1.45 12.04 7.20
CA LYS A 84 1.47 11.03 6.14
C LYS A 84 2.79 11.07 5.37
N LYS A 85 3.19 12.25 4.88
CA LYS A 85 4.47 12.41 4.14
C LYS A 85 5.67 11.93 4.97
N ARG A 86 5.73 12.32 6.25
CA ARG A 86 6.82 11.94 7.16
C ARG A 86 6.87 10.41 7.38
N THR A 87 5.73 9.78 7.59
CA THR A 87 5.68 8.35 7.91
C THR A 87 5.87 7.48 6.67
N THR A 88 5.32 7.88 5.52
CA THR A 88 5.52 7.17 4.24
C THR A 88 6.99 7.11 3.82
N ILE A 89 7.78 8.17 4.05
CA ILE A 89 9.22 8.16 3.77
C ILE A 89 9.96 7.17 4.68
N LYS A 90 9.54 7.02 5.94
CA LYS A 90 10.16 6.07 6.87
C LYS A 90 9.82 4.60 6.58
N SER A 91 8.72 4.33 5.88
CA SER A 91 8.29 2.96 5.54
C SER A 91 8.96 2.36 4.30
N LEU A 92 9.63 3.18 3.49
CA LEU A 92 10.39 2.76 2.30
C LEU A 92 11.77 2.24 2.72
#